data_AF-A0A6G7K9X1-F1
#
_entry.id   AF-A0A6G7K9X1-F1
#
_cell.length_a   1.000
_cell.length_b   1.000
_cell.length_c   1.000
_cell.angle_alpha   90.00
_cell.angle_beta   90.00
_cell.angle_gamma   90.00
#
_symmetry.space_group_name_H-M   'P 1'
#
loop_
_entity.id
_entity.type
_entity.pdbx_description
1 polymer ?
#
loop_
_entity_poly.entity_id
_entity_poly.type
_entity_poly.pdbx_seq_one_letter_code
_entity_poly.pdbx_strand_id
1 'polypeptide(L)'
;MMLSRQLRQDYAFCEKIIKASSKSFYTAFSQLPKEKARAVYAIYAFCRLADDTVDSDDPLAEKIKNLQKLEEQLKAFDKGHTPDEPMWRALRDVFTRYKMDVSPFFDQLEGQKRDLSFKGMADLSALEEYSYYVAGSVGLMLLPILSANNEIDDSLRESAVSLGIAMQLTNILRDVGEDFRDNNRIYLPSDLLLHYGIRIDGHADKILDQID
;
A
#
# COMPACT_ATOMS: atom_id res chain seq x y z
N MET A 1 21.79 -17.37 -10.25
CA MET A 1 22.84 -17.37 -9.21
C MET A 1 22.25 -17.84 -7.89
N MET A 2 23.02 -18.55 -7.07
CA MET A 2 22.58 -18.96 -5.73
C MET A 2 22.53 -17.71 -4.83
N LEU A 3 21.39 -17.45 -4.18
CA LEU A 3 21.26 -16.32 -3.26
C LEU A 3 22.32 -16.40 -2.15
N SER A 4 22.86 -15.28 -1.69
CA SER A 4 23.72 -15.26 -0.51
C SER A 4 22.93 -15.71 0.74
N ARG A 5 23.62 -16.12 1.80
CA ARG A 5 22.96 -16.45 3.08
C ARG A 5 22.15 -15.28 3.62
N GLN A 6 22.73 -14.08 3.55
CA GLN A 6 22.09 -12.83 3.99
C GLN A 6 20.80 -12.57 3.23
N LEU A 7 20.84 -12.63 1.90
CA LEU A 7 19.67 -12.34 1.07
C LEU A 7 18.53 -13.35 1.27
N ARG A 8 18.85 -14.62 1.59
CA ARG A 8 17.83 -15.59 2.00
C ARG A 8 17.16 -15.21 3.32
N GLN A 9 17.91 -14.68 4.28
CA GLN A 9 17.36 -14.21 5.56
C GLN A 9 16.54 -12.95 5.37
N ASP A 10 16.98 -12.05 4.49
CA ASP A 10 16.26 -10.82 4.14
C ASP A 10 14.89 -11.13 3.53
N TYR A 11 14.81 -12.03 2.55
CA TYR A 11 13.52 -12.47 2.02
C TYR A 11 12.67 -13.23 3.04
N ALA A 12 13.27 -14.01 3.94
CA ALA A 12 12.53 -14.69 5.01
C ALA A 12 11.94 -13.70 6.03
N PHE A 13 12.62 -12.57 6.25
CA PHE A 13 12.08 -11.46 7.04
C PHE A 13 10.84 -10.86 6.35
N CYS A 14 10.94 -10.53 5.05
CA CYS A 14 9.81 -10.00 4.29
C CYS A 14 8.63 -10.99 4.23
N GLU A 15 8.90 -12.29 4.07
CA GLU A 15 7.87 -13.34 4.08
C GLU A 15 7.12 -13.40 5.40
N LYS A 16 7.81 -13.23 6.54
CA LYS A 16 7.16 -13.20 7.86
C LYS A 16 6.18 -12.04 7.98
N ILE A 17 6.52 -10.87 7.44
CA ILE A 17 5.66 -9.68 7.47
C ILE A 17 4.34 -9.97 6.74
N ILE A 18 4.40 -10.33 5.45
CA ILE A 18 3.17 -10.60 4.68
C ILE A 18 2.32 -11.72 5.27
N LYS A 19 2.96 -12.77 5.80
CA LYS A 19 2.26 -13.90 6.40
C LYS A 19 1.52 -13.52 7.69
N ALA A 20 2.03 -12.54 8.44
CA ALA A 20 1.39 -12.03 9.64
C ALA A 20 0.29 -11.00 9.32
N SER A 21 0.52 -10.13 8.34
CA SER A 21 -0.35 -8.99 8.04
C SER A 21 -1.53 -9.34 7.12
N SER A 22 -1.39 -10.29 6.18
CA SER A 22 -2.50 -10.63 5.26
C SER A 22 -2.48 -12.08 4.80
N LYS A 23 -3.39 -12.88 5.38
CA LYS A 23 -3.54 -14.31 5.02
C LYS A 23 -3.97 -14.50 3.57
N SER A 24 -4.87 -13.66 3.05
CA SER A 24 -5.38 -13.75 1.68
C SER A 24 -4.29 -13.43 0.66
N PHE A 25 -3.58 -12.31 0.81
CA PHE A 25 -2.48 -11.94 -0.06
C PHE A 25 -1.35 -12.97 -0.02
N TYR A 26 -0.93 -13.41 1.17
CA TYR A 26 0.09 -14.43 1.29
C TYR A 26 -0.32 -15.73 0.58
N THR A 27 -1.56 -16.17 0.75
CA THR A 27 -2.07 -17.40 0.11
C THR A 27 -2.09 -17.28 -1.41
N ALA A 28 -2.47 -16.12 -1.95
CA ALA A 28 -2.47 -15.89 -3.39
C ALA A 28 -1.04 -15.88 -3.95
N PHE A 29 -0.15 -15.07 -3.38
CA PHE A 29 1.19 -14.84 -3.94
C PHE A 29 2.19 -15.95 -3.64
N SER A 30 1.98 -16.76 -2.59
CA SER A 30 2.83 -17.93 -2.31
C SER A 30 2.72 -19.05 -3.36
N GLN A 31 1.70 -19.00 -4.23
CA GLN A 31 1.55 -19.92 -5.36
C GLN A 31 2.42 -19.54 -6.56
N LEU A 32 3.01 -18.35 -6.57
CA LEU A 32 3.93 -17.93 -7.63
C LEU A 32 5.23 -18.74 -7.60
N PRO A 33 5.97 -18.81 -8.72
CA PRO A 33 7.35 -19.26 -8.70
C PRO A 33 8.15 -18.53 -7.61
N LYS A 34 8.97 -19.29 -6.87
CA LYS A 34 9.63 -18.85 -5.63
C LYS A 34 10.33 -17.48 -5.72
N GLU A 35 10.98 -17.18 -6.84
CA GLU A 35 11.66 -15.90 -7.03
C GLU A 35 10.67 -14.73 -7.19
N LYS A 36 9.54 -14.94 -7.87
CA LYS A 36 8.48 -13.92 -7.98
C LYS A 36 7.79 -13.71 -6.63
N ALA A 37 7.45 -14.78 -5.92
CA ALA A 37 6.85 -14.68 -4.58
C ALA A 37 7.74 -13.86 -3.63
N ARG A 38 9.05 -14.14 -3.62
CA ARG A 38 10.04 -13.36 -2.85
C ARG A 38 10.04 -11.87 -3.19
N ALA A 39 10.00 -11.54 -4.47
CA ALA A 39 9.95 -10.15 -4.91
C ALA A 39 8.67 -9.45 -4.42
N VAL A 40 7.52 -10.12 -4.51
CA VAL A 40 6.25 -9.63 -3.96
C VAL A 40 6.35 -9.42 -2.44
N TYR A 41 6.98 -10.34 -1.70
CA TYR A 41 7.13 -10.19 -0.25
C TYR A 41 7.96 -8.96 0.12
N ALA A 42 9.03 -8.67 -0.62
CA ALA A 42 9.85 -7.48 -0.38
C ALA A 42 9.07 -6.18 -0.63
N ILE A 43 8.28 -6.12 -1.70
CA ILE A 43 7.39 -4.98 -1.98
C ILE A 43 6.33 -4.85 -0.88
N TYR A 44 5.67 -5.95 -0.52
CA TYR A 44 4.67 -5.94 0.55
C TYR A 44 5.26 -5.47 1.88
N ALA A 45 6.48 -5.90 2.22
CA ALA A 45 7.14 -5.46 3.44
C ALA A 45 7.41 -3.94 3.46
N PHE A 46 7.69 -3.32 2.31
CA PHE A 46 7.78 -1.86 2.19
C PHE A 46 6.42 -1.19 2.40
N CYS A 47 5.38 -1.66 1.70
CA CYS A 47 4.02 -1.11 1.85
C CYS A 47 3.56 -1.21 3.31
N ARG A 48 3.75 -2.38 3.93
CA ARG A 48 3.35 -2.59 5.32
C ARG A 48 4.12 -1.69 6.29
N LEU A 49 5.42 -1.50 6.08
CA LEU A 49 6.20 -0.57 6.89
C LEU A 49 5.69 0.87 6.73
N ALA A 50 5.30 1.26 5.52
CA ALA A 50 4.71 2.58 5.27
C ALA A 50 3.38 2.74 6.01
N ASP A 51 2.47 1.78 5.88
CA ASP A 51 1.16 1.78 6.56
C ASP A 51 1.33 1.82 8.09
N ASP A 52 2.23 0.99 8.64
CA ASP A 52 2.52 0.93 10.07
C ASP A 52 3.03 2.27 10.63
N THR A 53 3.64 3.15 9.80
CA THR A 53 4.06 4.49 10.27
C THR A 53 2.89 5.42 10.58
N VAL A 54 1.73 5.19 9.94
CA VAL A 54 0.53 6.02 10.09
C VAL A 54 -0.48 5.37 11.02
N ASP A 55 -0.57 4.04 11.01
CA ASP A 55 -1.54 3.27 11.79
C ASP A 55 -1.08 2.92 13.21
N SER A 56 0.14 3.25 13.61
CA SER A 56 0.61 3.01 14.99
C SER A 56 -0.18 3.79 16.04
N ASP A 57 -0.11 3.38 17.31
CA ASP A 57 -0.69 4.16 18.43
C ASP A 57 0.22 5.33 18.89
N ASP A 58 1.29 5.62 18.13
CA ASP A 58 2.26 6.65 18.50
C ASP A 58 1.65 8.06 18.40
N PRO A 59 2.18 9.05 19.14
CA PRO A 59 1.83 10.45 18.94
C PRO A 59 2.11 10.91 17.50
N LEU A 60 1.26 11.80 16.96
CA LEU A 60 1.35 12.32 15.58
C LEU A 60 2.76 12.80 15.20
N ALA A 61 3.48 13.45 16.13
CA ALA A 61 4.85 13.92 15.89
C ALA A 61 5.82 12.77 15.59
N GLU A 62 5.69 11.62 16.27
CA GLU A 62 6.52 10.44 16.01
C GLU A 62 6.11 9.74 14.71
N LYS A 63 4.80 9.68 14.39
CA LYS A 63 4.32 9.18 13.08
C LYS A 63 4.94 9.97 11.92
N ILE A 64 4.86 11.30 11.97
CA ILE A 64 5.46 12.20 10.97
C ILE A 64 6.96 11.94 10.84
N LYS A 65 7.67 11.84 11.95
CA LYS A 65 9.12 11.60 11.97
C LYS A 65 9.48 10.21 11.40
N ASN A 66 8.72 9.17 11.72
CA ASN A 66 8.93 7.83 11.18
C ASN A 66 8.70 7.79 9.66
N LEU A 67 7.65 8.43 9.17
CA LEU A 67 7.36 8.54 7.74
C LEU A 67 8.45 9.36 7.01
N GLN A 68 8.91 10.47 7.60
CA GLN A 68 10.04 11.25 7.06
C GLN A 68 11.32 10.42 6.98
N LYS A 69 11.63 9.65 8.02
CA LYS A 69 12.78 8.73 8.01
C LYS A 69 12.66 7.69 6.88
N LEU A 70 11.48 7.10 6.69
CA LEU A 70 11.25 6.14 5.61
C LEU A 70 11.42 6.80 4.23
N GLU A 71 10.93 8.02 4.07
CA GLU A 71 11.11 8.80 2.84
C GLU A 71 12.58 9.14 2.56
N GLU A 72 13.36 9.50 3.58
CA GLU A 72 14.81 9.71 3.47
C GLU A 72 15.54 8.43 3.07
N GLN A 73 15.15 7.29 3.63
CA GLN A 73 15.67 5.97 3.23
C GLN A 73 15.35 5.66 1.77
N LEU A 74 14.12 5.93 1.31
CA LEU A 74 13.73 5.75 -0.09
C LEU A 74 14.52 6.67 -1.03
N LYS A 75 14.74 7.93 -0.64
CA LYS A 75 15.60 8.88 -1.40
C LYS A 75 17.05 8.41 -1.48
N ALA A 76 17.59 7.84 -0.39
CA ALA A 76 18.92 7.24 -0.41
C ALA A 76 18.96 6.02 -1.34
N PHE A 77 17.95 5.16 -1.27
CA PHE A 77 17.79 3.97 -2.11
C PHE A 77 17.74 4.34 -3.59
N ASP A 78 16.96 5.35 -3.98
CA ASP A 78 16.89 5.85 -5.36
C ASP A 78 18.27 6.31 -5.86
N LYS A 79 19.03 7.00 -5.01
CA LYS A 79 20.42 7.43 -5.28
C LYS A 79 21.45 6.30 -5.24
N GLY A 80 21.03 5.04 -5.19
CA GLY A 80 21.90 3.86 -5.17
C GLY A 80 22.45 3.47 -3.80
N HIS A 81 22.14 4.21 -2.74
CA HIS A 81 22.57 3.89 -1.38
C HIS A 81 21.52 3.03 -0.70
N THR A 82 21.77 1.74 -0.56
CA THR A 82 20.81 0.81 0.05
C THR A 82 20.97 0.83 1.57
N PRO A 83 19.94 1.23 2.35
CA PRO A 83 20.00 1.13 3.81
C PRO A 83 20.26 -0.31 4.26
N ASP A 84 21.02 -0.48 5.35
CA ASP A 84 21.44 -1.80 5.84
C ASP A 84 20.34 -2.50 6.67
N GLU A 85 19.16 -2.62 6.08
CA GLU A 85 18.00 -3.30 6.69
C GLU A 85 17.48 -4.41 5.76
N PRO A 86 16.88 -5.48 6.29
CA PRO A 86 16.47 -6.65 5.51
C PRO A 86 15.56 -6.32 4.33
N MET A 87 14.54 -5.48 4.54
CA MET A 87 13.59 -5.08 3.49
C MET A 87 14.30 -4.33 2.36
N TRP A 88 15.14 -3.35 2.69
CA TRP A 88 15.89 -2.55 1.71
C TRP A 88 16.88 -3.39 0.89
N ARG A 89 17.60 -4.32 1.53
CA ARG A 89 18.50 -5.25 0.82
C ARG A 89 17.73 -6.20 -0.11
N ALA A 90 16.56 -6.69 0.32
CA ALA A 90 15.70 -7.50 -0.52
C ALA A 90 15.16 -6.70 -1.71
N LEU A 91 14.68 -5.46 -1.50
CA LEU A 91 14.24 -4.57 -2.58
C LEU A 91 15.37 -4.26 -3.56
N ARG A 92 16.61 -4.08 -3.09
CA ARG A 92 17.74 -3.88 -4.01
C ARG A 92 17.90 -5.07 -4.95
N ASP A 93 17.82 -6.31 -4.45
CA ASP A 93 17.85 -7.51 -5.30
C ASP A 93 16.67 -7.53 -6.29
N VAL A 94 15.46 -7.12 -5.87
CA VAL A 94 14.31 -6.96 -6.78
C VAL A 94 14.62 -5.97 -7.91
N PHE A 95 15.12 -4.77 -7.59
CA PHE A 95 15.49 -3.74 -8.57
C PHE A 95 16.64 -4.17 -9.48
N THR A 96 17.48 -5.13 -9.08
CA THR A 96 18.50 -5.72 -9.97
C THR A 96 17.95 -6.75 -10.94
N ARG A 97 16.82 -7.39 -10.61
CA ARG A 97 16.23 -8.50 -11.39
C ARG A 97 15.12 -8.06 -12.32
N TYR A 98 14.39 -7.03 -11.91
CA TYR A 98 13.23 -6.51 -12.61
C TYR A 98 13.50 -5.06 -13.00
N LYS A 99 12.96 -4.62 -14.14
CA LYS A 99 12.98 -3.21 -14.55
C LYS A 99 11.94 -2.45 -13.72
N MET A 100 12.34 -2.07 -12.51
CA MET A 100 11.50 -1.38 -11.55
C MET A 100 11.57 0.14 -11.75
N ASP A 101 10.47 0.82 -11.49
CA ASP A 101 10.40 2.26 -11.28
C ASP A 101 10.25 2.54 -9.78
N VAL A 102 10.97 3.54 -9.27
CA VAL A 102 10.88 3.95 -7.86
C VAL A 102 9.71 4.90 -7.62
N SER A 103 9.20 5.57 -8.66
CA SER A 103 8.12 6.56 -8.57
C SER A 103 6.89 6.04 -7.78
N PRO A 104 6.38 4.82 -8.04
CA PRO A 104 5.26 4.30 -7.26
C PRO A 104 5.54 4.14 -5.76
N PHE A 105 6.79 3.91 -5.35
CA PHE A 105 7.16 3.83 -3.93
C PHE A 105 7.04 5.20 -3.26
N PHE A 106 7.36 6.27 -3.97
CA PHE A 106 7.11 7.64 -3.49
C PHE A 106 5.61 7.96 -3.44
N ASP A 107 4.84 7.51 -4.44
CA ASP A 107 3.38 7.68 -4.45
C ASP A 107 2.74 6.97 -3.23
N GLN A 108 3.18 5.76 -2.87
CA GLN A 108 2.71 5.10 -1.64
C GLN A 108 2.95 5.96 -0.40
N LEU A 109 4.14 6.56 -0.26
CA LEU A 109 4.44 7.44 0.88
C LEU A 109 3.63 8.74 0.85
N GLU A 110 3.27 9.24 -0.34
CA GLU A 110 2.37 10.38 -0.48
C GLU A 110 0.96 10.04 0.01
N GLY A 111 0.47 8.83 -0.27
CA GLY A 111 -0.76 8.30 0.32
C GLY A 111 -0.73 8.33 1.84
N GLN A 112 0.36 7.85 2.45
CA GLN A 112 0.54 7.87 3.91
C GLN A 112 0.54 9.29 4.49
N LYS A 113 1.13 10.27 3.80
CA LYS A 113 1.10 11.68 4.24
C LYS A 113 -0.32 12.25 4.25
N ARG A 114 -1.16 11.86 3.28
CA ARG A 114 -2.57 12.26 3.21
C ARG A 114 -3.35 11.68 4.38
N ASP A 115 -3.08 10.45 4.79
CA ASP A 115 -3.74 9.82 5.94
C ASP A 115 -3.35 10.46 7.29
N LEU A 116 -2.12 10.98 7.44
CA LEU A 116 -1.73 11.75 8.64
C LEU A 116 -2.52 13.05 8.81
N SER A 117 -3.10 13.58 7.73
CA SER A 117 -3.89 14.81 7.72
C SER A 117 -5.29 14.59 7.14
N PHE A 118 -5.84 13.39 7.37
CA PHE A 118 -7.11 12.93 6.82
C PHE A 118 -8.25 13.92 7.07
N LYS A 119 -9.00 14.24 6.01
CA LYS A 119 -10.14 15.18 6.03
C LYS A 119 -11.41 14.61 5.41
N GLY A 120 -11.44 13.30 5.14
CA GLY A 120 -12.50 12.66 4.36
C GLY A 120 -12.35 12.88 2.85
N MET A 121 -13.29 12.32 2.10
CA MET A 121 -13.36 12.45 0.63
C MET A 121 -14.51 13.36 0.23
N ALA A 122 -14.23 14.32 -0.64
CA ALA A 122 -15.25 15.27 -1.11
C ALA A 122 -16.20 14.61 -2.12
N ASP A 123 -15.62 13.95 -3.12
CA ASP A 123 -16.29 13.32 -4.26
C ASP A 123 -15.60 12.00 -4.65
N LEU A 124 -16.16 11.31 -5.66
CA LEU A 124 -15.61 10.06 -6.16
C LEU A 124 -14.20 10.24 -6.75
N SER A 125 -13.90 11.39 -7.36
CA SER A 125 -12.58 11.67 -7.91
C SER A 125 -11.52 11.74 -6.82
N ALA A 126 -11.83 12.37 -5.68
CA ALA A 126 -10.94 12.42 -4.53
C ALA A 126 -10.69 11.02 -3.94
N LEU A 127 -11.74 10.17 -3.90
CA LEU A 127 -11.62 8.79 -3.47
C LEU A 127 -10.78 7.94 -4.44
N GLU A 128 -10.95 8.09 -5.74
CA GLU A 128 -10.14 7.42 -6.77
C GLU A 128 -8.68 7.87 -6.71
N GLU A 129 -8.43 9.17 -6.54
CA GLU A 129 -7.08 9.72 -6.37
C GLU A 129 -6.41 9.16 -5.11
N TYR A 130 -7.13 9.14 -3.98
CA TYR A 130 -6.63 8.50 -2.75
C TYR A 130 -6.29 7.02 -3.00
N SER A 131 -7.20 6.28 -3.64
CA SER A 131 -7.04 4.86 -3.94
C SER A 131 -5.87 4.58 -4.88
N TYR A 132 -5.56 5.51 -5.81
CA TYR A 132 -4.34 5.44 -6.61
C TYR A 132 -3.11 5.44 -5.72
N TYR A 133 -2.99 6.42 -4.81
CA TYR A 133 -1.78 6.56 -4.00
C TYR A 133 -1.52 5.36 -3.09
N VAL A 134 -2.55 4.81 -2.44
CA VAL A 134 -2.39 3.72 -1.45
C VAL A 134 -2.45 2.30 -2.03
N ALA A 135 -2.97 2.12 -3.25
CA ALA A 135 -3.15 0.79 -3.84
C ALA A 135 -2.86 0.72 -5.35
N GLY A 136 -3.23 1.74 -6.13
CA GLY A 136 -2.85 1.82 -7.55
C GLY A 136 -1.33 1.83 -7.75
N SER A 137 -0.62 2.57 -6.91
CA SER A 137 0.85 2.60 -6.84
C SER A 137 1.43 1.20 -6.59
N VAL A 138 0.84 0.42 -5.68
CA VAL A 138 1.24 -0.98 -5.42
C VAL A 138 1.02 -1.86 -6.65
N GLY A 139 -0.06 -1.63 -7.40
CA GLY A 139 -0.28 -2.26 -8.71
C GLY A 139 0.91 -2.04 -9.65
N LEU A 140 1.39 -0.78 -9.76
CA LEU A 140 2.56 -0.44 -10.56
C LEU A 140 3.87 -1.04 -10.01
N MET A 141 4.03 -1.15 -8.67
CA MET A 141 5.18 -1.83 -8.07
C MET A 141 5.21 -3.32 -8.45
N LEU A 142 4.06 -3.99 -8.44
CA LEU A 142 3.98 -5.44 -8.70
C LEU A 142 4.04 -5.77 -10.20
N LEU A 143 3.69 -4.82 -11.06
CA LEU A 143 3.53 -5.02 -12.50
C LEU A 143 4.78 -5.64 -13.18
N PRO A 144 6.02 -5.17 -12.96
CA PRO A 144 7.21 -5.78 -13.58
C PRO A 144 7.46 -7.25 -13.19
N ILE A 145 6.91 -7.70 -12.07
CA ILE A 145 7.06 -9.08 -11.58
C ILE A 145 5.97 -9.98 -12.18
N LEU A 146 4.76 -9.43 -12.31
CA LEU A 146 3.55 -10.16 -12.69
C LEU A 146 3.27 -10.16 -14.20
N SER A 147 3.93 -9.31 -15.00
CA SER A 147 3.69 -9.15 -16.45
C SER A 147 3.93 -10.41 -17.31
N ALA A 148 4.35 -11.54 -16.73
CA ALA A 148 4.55 -12.82 -17.43
C ALA A 148 5.46 -12.74 -18.68
N ASN A 149 6.42 -11.81 -18.69
CA ASN A 149 7.31 -11.48 -19.82
C ASN A 149 6.64 -10.73 -20.98
N ASN A 150 5.40 -10.28 -20.81
CA ASN A 150 4.77 -9.33 -21.73
C ASN A 150 5.50 -7.98 -21.66
N GLU A 151 5.51 -7.27 -22.78
CA GLU A 151 5.90 -5.87 -22.81
C GLU A 151 4.95 -5.05 -21.95
N ILE A 152 5.49 -4.10 -21.18
CA ILE A 152 4.71 -3.24 -20.30
C ILE A 152 4.40 -1.95 -21.08
N ASP A 153 3.26 -1.95 -21.75
CA ASP A 153 2.66 -0.80 -22.40
C ASP A 153 1.74 -0.02 -21.44
N ASP A 154 1.18 1.09 -21.93
CA ASP A 154 0.35 1.97 -21.11
C ASP A 154 -0.98 1.32 -20.73
N SER A 155 -1.55 0.47 -21.59
CA SER A 155 -2.79 -0.25 -21.28
C SER A 155 -2.60 -1.23 -20.11
N LEU A 156 -1.45 -1.91 -20.05
CA LEU A 156 -1.13 -2.80 -18.95
C LEU A 156 -0.84 -2.03 -17.65
N ARG A 157 -0.23 -0.84 -17.73
CA ARG A 157 -0.06 0.07 -16.58
C ARG A 157 -1.41 0.53 -16.04
N GLU A 158 -2.31 0.99 -16.91
CA GLU A 158 -3.67 1.38 -16.56
C GLU A 158 -4.41 0.22 -15.88
N SER A 159 -4.32 -0.98 -16.44
CA SER A 159 -4.95 -2.18 -15.86
C SER A 159 -4.43 -2.50 -14.46
N ALA A 160 -3.12 -2.33 -14.21
CA ALA A 160 -2.53 -2.55 -12.89
C ALA A 160 -3.02 -1.52 -11.88
N VAL A 161 -3.11 -0.24 -12.28
CA VAL A 161 -3.66 0.84 -11.45
C VAL A 161 -5.14 0.60 -11.14
N SER A 162 -5.96 0.29 -12.16
CA SER A 162 -7.38 0.02 -11.99
C SER A 162 -7.65 -1.17 -11.07
N LEU A 163 -6.83 -2.23 -11.15
CA LEU A 163 -6.94 -3.35 -10.22
C LEU A 163 -6.63 -2.91 -8.77
N GLY A 164 -5.57 -2.13 -8.57
CA GLY A 164 -5.23 -1.57 -7.25
C GLY A 164 -6.37 -0.73 -6.67
N ILE A 165 -6.91 0.20 -7.47
CA ILE A 165 -8.06 1.03 -7.09
C ILE A 165 -9.27 0.16 -6.74
N ALA A 166 -9.62 -0.81 -7.59
CA ALA A 166 -10.77 -1.69 -7.36
C ALA A 166 -10.63 -2.50 -6.06
N MET A 167 -9.42 -2.98 -5.75
CA MET A 167 -9.14 -3.66 -4.48
C MET A 167 -9.29 -2.73 -3.29
N GLN A 168 -8.84 -1.47 -3.40
CA GLN A 168 -8.98 -0.50 -2.32
C GLN A 168 -10.43 -0.08 -2.09
N LEU A 169 -11.19 0.17 -3.16
CA LEU A 169 -12.63 0.42 -3.06
C LEU A 169 -13.36 -0.75 -2.40
N THR A 170 -12.96 -1.98 -2.70
CA THR A 170 -13.51 -3.18 -2.06
C THR A 170 -13.22 -3.21 -0.56
N ASN A 171 -11.99 -2.86 -0.15
CA ASN A 171 -11.65 -2.78 1.28
C ASN A 171 -12.46 -1.68 1.98
N ILE A 172 -12.53 -0.48 1.40
CA ILE A 172 -13.28 0.64 1.95
C ILE A 172 -14.76 0.28 2.14
N LEU A 173 -15.38 -0.37 1.15
CA LEU A 173 -16.79 -0.78 1.25
C LEU A 173 -17.00 -1.90 2.28
N ARG A 174 -16.05 -2.81 2.43
CA ARG A 174 -16.11 -3.89 3.41
C ARG A 174 -15.93 -3.37 4.84
N ASP A 175 -15.07 -2.36 5.03
CA ASP A 175 -14.53 -1.98 6.33
C ASP A 175 -15.10 -0.64 6.85
N VAL A 176 -16.11 -0.04 6.18
CA VAL A 176 -16.74 1.26 6.55
C VAL A 176 -16.99 1.40 8.06
N GLY A 177 -17.58 0.37 8.68
CA GLY A 177 -17.91 0.41 10.11
C GLY A 177 -16.71 0.26 11.03
N GLU A 178 -15.71 -0.53 10.64
CA GLU A 178 -14.47 -0.69 11.40
C GLU A 178 -13.64 0.60 11.34
N ASP A 179 -13.44 1.14 10.13
CA ASP A 179 -12.73 2.40 9.89
C ASP A 179 -13.34 3.56 10.68
N PHE A 180 -14.67 3.60 10.78
CA PHE A 180 -15.35 4.61 11.57
C PHE A 180 -15.14 4.40 13.08
N ARG A 181 -15.46 3.20 13.61
CA ARG A 181 -15.47 2.96 15.07
C ARG A 181 -14.08 3.04 15.67
N ASP A 182 -13.09 2.48 14.98
CA ASP A 182 -11.78 2.25 15.56
C ASP A 182 -10.80 3.39 15.18
N ASN A 183 -10.99 3.99 14.00
CA ASN A 183 -10.08 5.01 13.47
C ASN A 183 -10.72 6.41 13.27
N ASN A 184 -12.03 6.55 13.48
CA ASN A 184 -12.79 7.78 13.20
C ASN A 184 -12.58 8.29 11.76
N ARG A 185 -12.54 7.36 10.79
CA ARG A 185 -12.38 7.66 9.36
C ARG A 185 -13.62 7.26 8.56
N ILE A 186 -13.99 8.09 7.58
CA ILE A 186 -15.03 7.79 6.58
C ILE A 186 -14.45 8.13 5.21
N TYR A 187 -14.20 7.10 4.41
CA TYR A 187 -13.66 7.24 3.07
C TYR A 187 -14.75 7.41 1.99
N LEU A 188 -16.01 7.09 2.31
CA LEU A 188 -17.12 7.30 1.39
C LEU A 188 -17.26 8.79 1.03
N PRO A 189 -17.47 9.14 -0.24
CA PRO A 189 -17.54 10.54 -0.66
C PRO A 189 -18.68 11.29 0.02
N SER A 190 -18.38 12.50 0.49
CA SER A 190 -19.35 13.32 1.23
C SER A 190 -20.52 13.75 0.36
N ASP A 191 -20.28 14.06 -0.92
CA ASP A 191 -21.33 14.40 -1.89
C ASP A 191 -22.30 13.23 -2.15
N LEU A 192 -21.77 12.00 -2.20
CA LEU A 192 -22.52 10.79 -2.41
C LEU A 192 -23.37 10.46 -1.18
N LEU A 193 -22.79 10.56 0.02
CA LEU A 193 -23.55 10.39 1.26
C LEU A 193 -24.69 11.41 1.34
N LEU A 194 -24.41 12.68 1.05
CA LEU A 194 -25.43 13.74 1.00
C LEU A 194 -26.52 13.47 -0.04
N HIS A 195 -26.16 12.97 -1.23
CA HIS A 195 -27.09 12.60 -2.28
C HIS A 195 -28.11 11.54 -1.79
N TYR A 196 -27.65 10.59 -0.98
CA TYR A 196 -28.51 9.57 -0.36
C TYR A 196 -29.11 10.01 0.99
N GLY A 197 -28.96 11.28 1.38
CA GLY A 197 -29.54 11.82 2.62
C GLY A 197 -28.80 11.45 3.90
N ILE A 198 -27.63 10.82 3.78
CA ILE A 198 -26.77 10.43 4.90
C ILE A 198 -25.93 11.63 5.32
N ARG A 199 -26.04 12.02 6.59
CA ARG A 199 -25.24 13.11 7.17
C ARG A 199 -24.26 12.56 8.18
N ILE A 200 -23.00 12.97 8.06
CA ILE A 200 -21.96 12.70 9.05
C ILE A 200 -22.11 13.76 10.15
N ASP A 201 -23.00 13.56 11.12
CA ASP A 201 -23.30 14.50 12.20
C ASP A 201 -22.64 14.14 13.54
N GLY A 202 -21.55 13.37 13.51
CA GLY A 202 -20.84 12.93 14.72
C GLY A 202 -21.56 11.81 15.49
N HIS A 203 -22.74 11.36 15.03
CA HIS A 203 -23.50 10.24 15.60
C HIS A 203 -23.48 9.01 14.68
N ALA A 204 -22.26 8.48 14.48
CA ALA A 204 -21.85 7.10 14.20
C ALA A 204 -22.94 6.05 13.86
N ASP A 205 -23.74 5.66 14.86
CA ASP A 205 -24.57 4.45 14.82
C ASP A 205 -25.62 4.52 13.70
N LYS A 206 -26.03 5.74 13.31
CA LYS A 206 -27.01 5.95 12.25
C LYS A 206 -26.47 5.79 10.84
N ILE A 207 -25.15 5.90 10.62
CA ILE A 207 -24.58 5.76 9.26
C ILE A 207 -24.61 4.28 8.85
N LEU A 208 -24.25 3.37 9.77
CA LEU A 208 -24.28 1.93 9.49
C LEU A 208 -25.72 1.42 9.34
N ASP A 209 -26.65 1.90 10.18
CA ASP A 209 -28.09 1.60 10.04
C ASP A 209 -28.73 2.16 8.76
N GLN A 210 -28.07 3.09 8.05
CA GLN A 210 -28.55 3.69 6.79
C GLN A 210 -27.92 3.10 5.53
N ILE A 211 -26.88 2.26 5.68
CA ILE A 211 -26.15 1.64 4.56
C ILE A 211 -26.57 0.18 4.35
N ASP A 212 -27.17 -0.48 5.36
CA ASP A 212 -27.83 -1.80 5.26
C ASP A 212 -29.27 -1.72 4.71
#